data_AF-A0A099WGQ3-F1
#
_entry.id   AF-A0A099WGQ3-F1
#
_cell.length_a   1.000
_cell.length_b   1.000
_cell.length_c   1.000
_cell.angle_alpha   90.00
_cell.angle_beta   90.00
_cell.angle_gamma   90.00
#
_symmetry.space_group_name_H-M   'P 1'
#
loop_
_entity.id
_entity.type
_entity.pdbx_description
1 polymer ?
#
loop_
_entity_poly.entity_id
_entity_poly.type
_entity_poly.pdbx_seq_one_letter_code
_entity_poly.pdbx_strand_id
1 'polypeptide(L)'
;MKKIAMTSILLVFFVAGCSANGTTTEQKVDMTDEKTIISSSGKYTSLASSLGELENTSPIIVEVVKNDEKQTVTKESEQNTMPTEFYTMSGVTIKNIQKDDTHTLKISDKIKVMEDVATNVSIEGKKMTLTLDHYKKMEIGKSYYLYLRHSTSGDNYVLSNVFLSKYPVSKVPRNELFLAENNATRNLENMDYQDFYTDLYAKILHKNEALQQP
;
A
#
# COMPACT_ATOMS: atom_id res chain seq x y z
N MET A 1 -18.92 -4.48 -67.71
CA MET A 1 -17.46 -4.52 -67.87
C MET A 1 -17.00 -3.29 -68.63
N LYS A 2 -16.18 -2.43 -68.02
CA LYS A 2 -15.13 -1.61 -68.64
C LYS A 2 -14.56 -0.71 -67.54
N LYS A 3 -13.36 -1.07 -67.07
CA LYS A 3 -12.46 -0.18 -66.35
C LYS A 3 -11.76 0.66 -67.42
N ILE A 4 -11.73 1.98 -67.27
CA ILE A 4 -10.75 2.84 -67.93
C ILE A 4 -10.16 3.72 -66.85
N ALA A 5 -8.89 3.47 -66.57
CA ALA A 5 -8.01 4.32 -65.81
C ALA A 5 -7.59 5.50 -66.69
N MET A 6 -7.53 6.70 -66.11
CA MET A 6 -6.70 7.79 -66.64
C MET A 6 -5.90 8.39 -65.50
N THR A 7 -4.59 8.39 -65.74
CA THR A 7 -3.48 8.79 -64.89
C THR A 7 -3.29 10.31 -64.84
N SER A 8 -2.93 10.77 -63.64
CA SER A 8 -2.01 11.87 -63.30
C SER A 8 -2.24 13.27 -63.89
N ILE A 9 -2.50 14.23 -63.00
CA ILE A 9 -1.73 15.48 -62.94
C ILE A 9 -1.46 15.82 -61.46
N LEU A 10 -0.18 16.08 -61.22
CA LEU A 10 0.46 16.46 -59.98
C LEU A 10 0.04 17.89 -59.59
N LEU A 11 -0.48 18.09 -58.38
CA LEU A 11 -0.49 19.41 -57.76
C LEU A 11 0.06 19.30 -56.33
N VAL A 12 1.26 19.85 -56.18
CA VAL A 12 1.91 20.08 -54.89
C VAL A 12 1.34 21.37 -54.33
N PHE A 13 0.59 21.29 -53.23
CA PHE A 13 0.37 22.40 -52.33
C PHE A 13 1.02 22.07 -50.99
N PHE A 14 2.18 22.68 -50.75
CA PHE A 14 2.68 22.86 -49.39
C PHE A 14 1.83 23.93 -48.72
N VAL A 15 1.06 23.55 -47.71
CA VAL A 15 0.63 24.48 -46.66
C VAL A 15 0.81 23.77 -45.33
N ALA A 16 1.74 24.31 -44.54
CA ALA A 16 1.97 23.92 -43.16
C ALA A 16 0.77 24.34 -42.28
N GLY A 17 0.35 23.44 -41.39
CA GLY A 17 -0.66 23.70 -40.37
C GLY A 17 -0.65 22.56 -39.36
N CYS A 18 -0.32 22.89 -38.11
CA CYS A 18 0.02 21.96 -37.04
C CYS A 18 -1.16 21.14 -36.48
N SER A 19 -0.79 20.07 -35.78
CA SER A 19 -1.50 19.46 -34.64
C SER A 19 -2.67 18.52 -34.94
N ALA A 20 -2.35 17.22 -35.03
CA ALA A 20 -3.17 16.14 -34.49
C ALA A 20 -2.37 14.84 -34.41
N ASN A 21 -1.47 14.72 -33.42
CA ASN A 21 -1.12 13.40 -32.90
C ASN A 21 -1.71 13.29 -31.50
N GLY A 22 -2.91 12.68 -31.46
CA GLY A 22 -3.51 12.16 -30.25
C GLY A 22 -2.61 11.06 -29.70
N THR A 23 -1.64 11.47 -28.91
CA THR A 23 -0.94 10.59 -27.99
C THR A 23 -1.65 10.78 -26.68
N THR A 24 -2.45 9.79 -26.28
CA THR A 24 -3.02 9.68 -24.95
C THR A 24 -1.85 9.75 -23.97
N THR A 25 -1.63 10.92 -23.40
CA THR A 25 -0.73 11.08 -22.26
C THR A 25 -1.39 10.30 -21.13
N GLU A 26 -0.90 9.08 -20.88
CA GLU A 26 -1.09 8.45 -19.59
C GLU A 26 -0.67 9.49 -18.55
N GLN A 27 -1.63 9.94 -17.75
CA GLN A 27 -1.32 10.62 -16.51
C GLN A 27 -0.49 9.63 -15.69
N LYS A 28 0.83 9.79 -15.77
CA LYS A 28 1.70 9.46 -14.65
C LYS A 28 1.17 10.29 -13.49
N VAL A 29 0.35 9.66 -12.64
CA VAL A 29 0.03 10.20 -11.33
C VAL A 29 1.36 10.23 -10.60
N ASP A 30 1.93 11.43 -10.55
CA ASP A 30 3.11 11.73 -9.78
C ASP A 30 2.81 11.39 -8.32
N MET A 31 3.39 10.31 -7.82
CA MET A 31 3.23 9.84 -6.43
C MET A 31 4.19 10.56 -5.47
N THR A 32 4.64 11.77 -5.82
CA THR A 32 5.13 12.70 -4.81
C THR A 32 3.92 13.26 -4.08
N ASP A 33 3.51 12.57 -3.01
CA ASP A 33 2.58 13.10 -2.01
C ASP A 33 3.21 14.36 -1.39
N GLU A 34 3.01 15.54 -2.00
CA GLU A 34 3.08 16.85 -1.32
C GLU A 34 1.95 17.00 -0.28
N LYS A 35 1.54 15.90 0.36
CA LYS A 35 0.44 15.85 1.32
C LYS A 35 1.00 15.97 2.73
N THR A 36 0.30 16.71 3.57
CA THR A 36 0.62 16.78 5.00
C THR A 36 0.30 15.43 5.64
N ILE A 37 1.27 14.86 6.35
CA ILE A 37 1.11 13.61 7.08
C ILE A 37 0.88 13.95 8.55
N ILE A 38 -0.21 13.44 9.11
CA ILE A 38 -0.43 13.41 10.55
C ILE A 38 -0.19 11.98 11.00
N SER A 39 0.96 11.77 11.61
CA SER A 39 1.35 10.48 12.20
C SER A 39 1.26 10.60 13.72
N SER A 40 0.59 9.66 14.36
CA SER A 40 0.63 9.51 15.83
C SER A 40 1.51 8.33 16.20
N SER A 41 2.23 8.42 17.32
CA SER A 41 2.96 7.28 17.85
C SER A 41 1.98 6.27 18.44
N GLY A 42 2.01 5.03 17.95
CA GLY A 42 1.25 3.95 18.54
C GLY A 42 1.82 3.58 19.90
N LYS A 43 0.99 3.54 20.95
CA LYS A 43 1.39 2.94 22.22
C LYS A 43 1.26 1.42 22.10
N TYR A 44 2.31 0.79 21.59
CA TYR A 44 2.42 -0.66 21.52
C TYR A 44 2.76 -1.20 22.91
N THR A 45 2.02 -2.22 23.38
CA THR A 45 2.39 -2.91 24.62
C THR A 45 3.71 -3.66 24.48
N SER A 46 3.99 -4.17 23.27
CA SER A 46 5.25 -4.83 22.88
C SER A 46 5.30 -4.98 21.37
N LEU A 47 6.47 -4.72 20.77
CA LEU A 47 6.79 -5.08 19.39
C LEU A 47 7.68 -6.31 19.38
N ALA A 48 7.59 -7.11 18.32
CA ALA A 48 8.47 -8.26 18.13
C ALA A 48 9.91 -7.77 17.98
N SER A 49 10.85 -8.41 18.68
CA SER A 49 12.28 -8.07 18.66
C SER A 49 13.08 -8.91 17.66
N SER A 50 12.45 -9.85 16.97
CA SER A 50 13.09 -10.69 15.95
C SER A 50 12.10 -11.25 14.94
N LEU A 51 12.60 -11.78 13.82
CA LEU A 51 11.77 -12.49 12.84
C LEU A 51 11.09 -13.71 13.46
N GLY A 52 11.81 -14.48 14.30
CA GLY A 52 11.24 -15.65 14.97
C GLY A 52 10.10 -15.27 15.93
N GLU A 53 10.24 -14.17 16.67
CA GLU A 53 9.15 -13.68 17.53
C GLU A 53 7.95 -13.18 16.72
N LEU A 54 8.19 -12.47 15.62
CA LEU A 54 7.12 -12.03 14.71
C LEU A 54 6.36 -13.25 14.14
N GLU A 55 7.08 -14.30 13.71
CA GLU A 55 6.48 -15.54 13.21
C GLU A 55 5.71 -16.30 14.29
N ASN A 56 6.21 -16.31 15.52
CA ASN A 56 5.57 -16.98 16.64
C ASN A 56 4.30 -16.26 17.10
N THR A 57 4.30 -14.93 17.11
CA THR A 57 3.18 -14.09 17.55
C THR A 57 2.12 -13.85 16.47
N SER A 58 2.39 -14.26 15.23
CA SER A 58 1.44 -14.22 14.12
C SER A 58 0.85 -15.59 13.84
N PRO A 59 -0.43 -15.84 14.17
CA PRO A 59 -1.07 -17.12 13.87
C PRO A 59 -1.26 -17.37 12.38
N ILE A 60 -1.26 -16.31 11.56
CA ILE A 60 -1.40 -16.40 10.11
C ILE A 60 -0.25 -15.62 9.45
N ILE A 61 0.41 -16.25 8.47
CA ILE A 61 1.45 -15.65 7.64
C ILE A 61 1.15 -16.01 6.20
N VAL A 62 0.86 -14.99 5.39
CA VAL A 62 0.37 -15.17 4.01
C VAL A 62 1.07 -14.21 3.06
N GLU A 63 1.21 -14.65 1.82
CA GLU A 63 1.45 -13.76 0.68
C GLU A 63 0.10 -13.40 0.07
N VAL A 64 -0.15 -12.11 -0.18
CA VAL A 64 -1.39 -11.64 -0.77
C VAL A 64 -1.15 -10.62 -1.87
N VAL A 65 -2.15 -10.43 -2.73
CA VAL A 65 -2.26 -9.27 -3.63
C VAL A 65 -3.42 -8.40 -3.17
N LYS A 66 -3.21 -7.08 -3.07
CA LYS A 66 -4.31 -6.15 -2.77
C LYS A 66 -5.15 -5.90 -4.02
N ASN A 67 -6.46 -6.06 -3.89
CA ASN A 67 -7.40 -5.89 -5.02
C ASN A 67 -8.19 -4.59 -4.91
N ASP A 68 -8.65 -4.27 -3.70
CA ASP A 68 -9.53 -3.13 -3.43
C ASP A 68 -9.32 -2.61 -2.00
N GLU A 69 -9.97 -1.49 -1.70
CA GLU A 69 -9.99 -0.92 -0.36
C GLU A 69 -11.24 -0.06 -0.13
N LYS A 70 -11.61 0.08 1.15
CA LYS A 70 -12.57 1.07 1.61
C LYS A 70 -12.01 1.77 2.85
N GLN A 71 -11.94 3.10 2.79
CA GLN A 71 -11.54 3.91 3.94
C GLN A 71 -12.73 4.28 4.80
N THR A 72 -12.52 4.31 6.12
CA THR A 72 -13.42 4.86 7.12
C THR A 72 -12.75 6.03 7.79
N VAL A 73 -13.49 7.13 7.97
CA VAL A 73 -13.07 8.30 8.74
C VAL A 73 -14.31 8.81 9.49
N THR A 74 -14.28 8.75 10.82
CA THR A 74 -15.37 9.16 11.69
C THR A 74 -14.95 10.37 12.52
N LYS A 75 -15.87 11.32 12.69
CA LYS A 75 -15.72 12.47 13.59
C LYS A 75 -16.79 12.41 14.67
N GLU A 76 -16.49 12.92 15.85
CA GLU A 76 -17.48 13.06 16.93
C GLU A 76 -18.57 14.09 16.61
N SER A 77 -18.23 15.13 15.85
CA SER A 77 -19.17 16.17 15.42
C SER A 77 -18.65 16.90 14.17
N GLU A 78 -19.54 17.61 13.49
CA GLU A 78 -19.19 18.48 12.33
C GLU A 78 -18.21 19.60 12.72
N GLN A 79 -18.24 20.02 13.97
CA GLN A 79 -17.35 21.05 14.51
C GLN A 79 -15.94 20.51 14.80
N ASN A 80 -15.77 19.19 14.93
CA ASN A 80 -14.45 18.60 15.18
C ASN A 80 -13.65 18.54 13.87
N THR A 81 -12.48 19.19 13.85
CA THR A 81 -11.62 19.20 12.67
C THR A 81 -10.89 17.86 12.51
N MET A 82 -10.51 17.22 13.61
CA MET A 82 -9.78 15.96 13.61
C MET A 82 -10.73 14.75 13.74
N PRO A 83 -10.54 13.71 12.91
CA PRO A 83 -11.24 12.44 13.08
C PRO A 83 -10.88 11.73 14.37
N THR A 84 -11.85 11.03 14.95
CA THR A 84 -11.68 10.20 16.15
C THR A 84 -11.48 8.72 15.82
N GLU A 85 -11.85 8.30 14.62
CA GLU A 85 -11.58 6.97 14.10
C GLU A 85 -11.19 7.08 12.64
N PHE A 86 -10.14 6.36 12.24
CA PHE A 86 -9.76 6.23 10.85
C PHE A 86 -9.11 4.88 10.60
N TYR A 87 -9.42 4.25 9.47
CA TYR A 87 -8.76 3.04 9.01
C TYR A 87 -9.05 2.81 7.53
N THR A 88 -8.25 1.94 6.90
CA THR A 88 -8.55 1.39 5.57
C THR A 88 -8.79 -0.11 5.71
N MET A 89 -9.96 -0.57 5.25
CA MET A 89 -10.22 -1.99 5.08
C MET A 89 -9.78 -2.41 3.68
N SER A 90 -8.72 -3.19 3.59
CA SER A 90 -8.11 -3.66 2.35
C SER A 90 -8.62 -5.05 1.99
N GLY A 91 -9.21 -5.19 0.80
CA GLY A 91 -9.56 -6.49 0.23
C GLY A 91 -8.36 -7.09 -0.48
N VAL A 92 -7.91 -8.25 -0.02
CA VAL A 92 -6.71 -8.92 -0.55
C VAL A 92 -7.02 -10.36 -0.95
N THR A 93 -6.31 -10.88 -1.95
CA THR A 93 -6.41 -12.27 -2.41
C THR A 93 -5.18 -13.03 -1.95
N ILE A 94 -5.36 -14.17 -1.27
CA ILE A 94 -4.27 -15.03 -0.82
C ILE A 94 -3.59 -15.70 -2.02
N LYS A 95 -2.27 -15.56 -2.11
CA LYS A 95 -1.40 -16.18 -3.12
C LYS A 95 -0.65 -17.39 -2.58
N ASN A 96 -0.20 -17.30 -1.33
CA ASN A 96 0.51 -18.37 -0.64
C ASN A 96 0.19 -18.32 0.87
N ILE A 97 0.21 -19.47 1.52
CA ILE A 97 0.00 -19.62 2.97
C ILE A 97 1.26 -20.25 3.55
N GLN A 98 2.01 -19.48 4.33
CA GLN A 98 3.20 -19.97 5.03
C GLN A 98 2.84 -20.54 6.40
N LYS A 99 1.83 -19.93 7.04
CA LYS A 99 1.28 -20.34 8.33
C LYS A 99 -0.20 -19.98 8.39
N ASP A 100 -1.02 -20.90 8.87
CA ASP A 100 -2.41 -20.65 9.25
C ASP A 100 -2.78 -21.62 10.37
N ASP A 101 -2.69 -21.15 11.61
CA ASP A 101 -3.00 -21.95 12.81
C ASP A 101 -4.50 -22.29 12.91
N THR A 102 -5.36 -21.63 12.12
CA THR A 102 -6.81 -21.91 12.10
C THR A 102 -7.17 -23.03 11.12
N HIS A 103 -6.31 -23.28 10.14
CA HIS A 103 -6.54 -24.20 9.01
C HIS A 103 -7.83 -23.91 8.22
N THR A 104 -8.27 -22.65 8.20
CA THR A 104 -9.50 -22.24 7.51
C THR A 104 -9.23 -21.56 6.18
N LEU A 105 -8.05 -20.98 6.00
CA LEU A 105 -7.68 -20.21 4.81
C LEU A 105 -7.24 -21.10 3.66
N LYS A 106 -7.56 -20.66 2.45
CA LYS A 106 -7.15 -21.31 1.21
C LYS A 106 -6.53 -20.31 0.25
N ILE A 107 -5.66 -20.82 -0.61
CA ILE A 107 -5.12 -20.05 -1.73
C ILE A 107 -6.30 -19.59 -2.60
N SER A 108 -6.24 -18.33 -3.05
CA SER A 108 -7.29 -17.59 -3.77
C SER A 108 -8.45 -17.09 -2.92
N ASP A 109 -8.48 -17.34 -1.62
CA ASP A 109 -9.47 -16.71 -0.75
C ASP A 109 -9.31 -15.19 -0.76
N LYS A 110 -10.45 -14.51 -0.70
CA LYS A 110 -10.51 -13.06 -0.52
C LYS A 110 -10.75 -12.76 0.95
N ILE A 111 -9.82 -12.06 1.58
CA ILE A 111 -9.92 -11.65 2.98
C ILE A 111 -9.86 -10.13 3.10
N LYS A 112 -10.35 -9.62 4.23
CA LYS A 112 -10.28 -8.21 4.59
C LYS A 112 -9.21 -8.00 5.65
N VAL A 113 -8.30 -7.06 5.41
CA VAL A 113 -7.24 -6.68 6.34
C VAL A 113 -7.39 -5.21 6.68
N MET A 114 -7.49 -4.89 7.97
CA MET A 114 -7.55 -3.50 8.43
C MET A 114 -6.15 -2.92 8.54
N GLU A 115 -5.95 -1.74 7.96
CA GLU A 115 -4.75 -0.92 8.07
C GLU A 115 -5.08 0.39 8.79
N ASP A 116 -4.29 0.79 9.79
CA ASP A 116 -4.46 2.03 10.57
C ASP A 116 -3.96 3.27 9.80
N VAL A 117 -4.55 3.49 8.62
CA VAL A 117 -4.19 4.59 7.73
C VAL A 117 -5.41 5.04 6.94
N ALA A 118 -5.55 6.35 6.72
CA ALA A 118 -6.51 6.94 5.81
C ALA A 118 -5.82 8.03 4.98
N THR A 119 -5.95 7.95 3.66
CA THR A 119 -5.34 8.92 2.73
C THR A 119 -6.36 9.92 2.23
N ASN A 120 -5.91 11.11 1.80
CA ASN A 120 -6.75 12.17 1.24
C ASN A 120 -7.89 12.65 2.16
N VAL A 121 -7.69 12.59 3.47
CA VAL A 121 -8.67 13.07 4.46
C VAL A 121 -8.70 14.60 4.43
N SER A 122 -9.88 15.20 4.28
CA SER A 122 -10.04 16.66 4.27
C SER A 122 -10.09 17.19 5.70
N ILE A 123 -9.04 17.92 6.10
CA ILE A 123 -8.93 18.58 7.40
C ILE A 123 -8.60 20.04 7.12
N GLU A 124 -9.48 20.96 7.55
CA GLU A 124 -9.33 22.40 7.35
C GLU A 124 -9.05 22.78 5.88
N GLY A 125 -9.72 22.09 4.94
CA GLY A 125 -9.58 22.32 3.50
C GLY A 125 -8.31 21.75 2.87
N LYS A 126 -7.45 21.06 3.64
CA LYS A 126 -6.25 20.40 3.14
C LYS A 126 -6.43 18.89 3.12
N LYS A 127 -5.90 18.25 2.08
CA LYS A 127 -5.84 16.79 2.00
C LYS A 127 -4.65 16.27 2.80
N MET A 128 -4.92 15.41 3.76
CA MET A 128 -3.93 14.85 4.67
C MET A 128 -3.95 13.32 4.64
N THR A 129 -2.83 12.73 5.01
CA THR A 129 -2.74 11.30 5.34
C THR A 129 -2.70 11.16 6.85
N LEU A 130 -3.66 10.43 7.41
CA LEU A 130 -3.70 10.05 8.82
C LEU A 130 -3.11 8.65 8.95
N THR A 131 -2.13 8.47 9.82
CA THR A 131 -1.45 7.18 9.99
C THR A 131 -0.86 7.04 11.39
N LEU A 132 -0.34 5.85 11.70
CA LEU A 132 0.46 5.58 12.88
C LEU A 132 1.90 5.28 12.47
N ASP A 133 2.88 5.85 13.18
CA ASP A 133 4.32 5.60 13.00
C ASP A 133 4.79 5.57 11.53
N HIS A 134 4.34 6.54 10.74
CA HIS A 134 4.70 6.70 9.32
C HIS A 134 4.33 5.51 8.44
N TYR A 135 3.41 4.67 8.91
CA TYR A 135 2.92 3.53 8.17
C TYR A 135 2.41 3.95 6.80
N LYS A 136 2.99 3.37 5.76
CA LYS A 136 2.55 3.54 4.38
C LYS A 136 1.53 2.49 4.04
N LYS A 137 0.37 2.88 3.51
CA LYS A 137 -0.72 1.97 3.09
C LYS A 137 -0.29 1.00 1.98
N MET A 138 -0.87 -0.20 1.94
CA MET A 138 -0.73 -1.12 0.79
C MET A 138 -1.27 -0.47 -0.50
N GLU A 139 -0.61 -0.74 -1.61
CA GLU A 139 -1.01 -0.28 -2.94
C GLU A 139 -1.82 -1.37 -3.66
N ILE A 140 -2.88 -0.96 -4.37
CA ILE A 140 -3.69 -1.88 -5.18
C ILE A 140 -2.82 -2.49 -6.29
N GLY A 141 -2.96 -3.80 -6.52
CA GLY A 141 -2.21 -4.56 -7.51
C GLY A 141 -0.81 -4.97 -7.06
N LYS A 142 -0.35 -4.57 -5.86
CA LYS A 142 0.94 -4.99 -5.30
C LYS A 142 0.79 -6.18 -4.37
N SER A 143 1.87 -6.97 -4.27
CA SER A 143 1.95 -8.15 -3.41
C SER A 143 2.67 -7.86 -2.10
N TYR A 144 2.18 -8.44 -1.01
CA TYR A 144 2.73 -8.26 0.34
C TYR A 144 2.78 -9.58 1.10
N TYR A 145 3.83 -9.77 1.89
CA TYR A 145 3.84 -10.71 3.00
C TYR A 145 3.15 -10.06 4.20
N LEU A 146 2.10 -10.69 4.71
CA LEU A 146 1.32 -10.20 5.84
C LEU A 146 1.38 -11.17 7.02
N TYR A 147 1.56 -10.59 8.18
CA TYR A 147 1.61 -11.24 9.49
C TYR A 147 0.33 -10.85 10.25
N LEU A 148 -0.61 -11.79 10.31
CA LEU A 148 -2.00 -11.52 10.62
C LEU A 148 -2.47 -12.25 11.86
N ARG A 149 -3.47 -11.65 12.50
CA ARG A 149 -4.37 -12.28 13.46
C ARG A 149 -5.81 -11.89 13.15
N HIS A 150 -6.76 -12.66 13.66
CA HIS A 150 -8.16 -12.23 13.64
C HIS A 150 -8.34 -10.94 14.43
N SER A 151 -9.20 -10.08 13.92
CA SER A 151 -9.70 -8.95 14.67
C SER A 151 -10.46 -9.44 15.91
N THR A 152 -10.32 -8.71 17.02
CA THR A 152 -11.16 -8.92 18.21
C THR A 152 -12.54 -8.25 18.06
N SER A 153 -12.72 -7.45 17.00
CA SER A 153 -13.95 -6.74 16.68
C SER A 153 -14.17 -6.78 15.17
N GLY A 154 -15.14 -7.58 14.74
CA GLY A 154 -15.52 -7.71 13.32
C GLY A 154 -14.92 -8.92 12.61
N ASP A 155 -15.51 -9.23 11.46
CA ASP A 155 -15.07 -10.32 10.56
C ASP A 155 -14.01 -9.82 9.59
N ASN A 156 -12.81 -9.59 10.12
CA ASN A 156 -11.63 -9.18 9.38
C ASN A 156 -10.34 -9.62 10.10
N TYR A 157 -9.23 -9.48 9.39
CA TYR A 157 -7.89 -9.65 9.94
C TYR A 157 -7.28 -8.29 10.27
N VAL A 158 -6.32 -8.30 11.18
CA VAL A 158 -5.49 -7.15 11.54
C VAL A 158 -4.03 -7.56 11.58
N LEU A 159 -3.15 -6.58 11.45
CA LEU A 159 -1.71 -6.77 11.57
C LEU A 159 -1.34 -7.18 13.00
N SER A 160 -0.62 -8.29 13.17
CA SER A 160 -0.31 -8.85 14.50
C SER A 160 0.60 -7.95 15.34
N ASN A 161 1.48 -7.20 14.69
CA ASN A 161 2.56 -6.42 15.28
C ASN A 161 2.68 -5.05 14.59
N VAL A 162 1.52 -4.50 14.21
CA VAL A 162 1.35 -3.16 13.62
C VAL A 162 2.25 -2.94 12.39
N PHE A 163 3.19 -1.99 12.43
CA PHE A 163 3.99 -1.66 11.24
C PHE A 163 5.01 -2.76 10.89
N LEU A 164 5.39 -3.61 11.84
CA LEU A 164 6.30 -4.75 11.63
C LEU A 164 5.62 -5.97 10.99
N SER A 165 4.37 -5.87 10.56
CA SER A 165 3.58 -7.01 10.08
C SER A 165 3.24 -7.00 8.60
N LYS A 166 3.83 -6.08 7.84
CA LYS A 166 3.61 -5.98 6.39
C LYS A 166 4.92 -5.71 5.68
N TYR A 167 5.22 -6.49 4.65
CA TYR A 167 6.42 -6.34 3.83
C TYR A 167 6.09 -6.48 2.34
N PRO A 168 6.58 -5.60 1.46
CA PRO A 168 6.44 -5.78 0.01
C PRO A 168 7.16 -7.06 -0.44
N VAL A 169 6.53 -7.88 -1.29
CA VAL A 169 7.16 -9.13 -1.78
C VAL A 169 8.38 -8.84 -2.66
N SER A 170 8.35 -7.76 -3.43
CA SER A 170 9.47 -7.33 -4.27
C SER A 170 10.33 -6.31 -3.53
N LYS A 171 11.65 -6.42 -3.64
CA LYS A 171 12.60 -5.45 -3.07
C LYS A 171 12.30 -4.03 -3.57
N VAL A 172 12.05 -3.12 -2.63
CA VAL A 172 11.87 -1.68 -2.88
C VAL A 172 12.92 -0.87 -2.12
N PRO A 173 13.27 0.35 -2.57
CA PRO A 173 14.20 1.20 -1.85
C PRO A 173 13.61 1.71 -0.52
N ARG A 174 14.48 2.06 0.44
CA ARG A 174 14.07 2.44 1.82
C ARG A 174 13.06 3.59 1.85
N ASN A 175 13.22 4.58 1.00
CA ASN A 175 12.33 5.74 0.90
C ASN A 175 10.91 5.38 0.39
N GLU A 176 10.71 4.18 -0.16
CA GLU A 176 9.39 3.70 -0.55
C GLU A 176 8.69 2.87 0.53
N LEU A 177 9.41 2.47 1.60
CA LEU A 177 8.88 1.68 2.71
C LEU A 177 8.07 2.52 3.71
N PHE A 178 8.44 3.78 3.86
CA PHE A 178 7.86 4.70 4.84
C PHE A 178 7.35 5.96 4.14
N LEU A 179 6.35 6.62 4.72
CA LEU A 179 5.95 7.93 4.23
C LEU A 179 7.04 8.97 4.51
N ALA A 180 7.46 9.71 3.48
CA ALA A 180 8.53 10.70 3.60
C ALA A 180 8.14 11.84 4.54
N GLU A 181 9.05 12.19 5.46
CA GLU A 181 8.87 13.34 6.35
C GLU A 181 8.91 14.63 5.53
N ASN A 182 7.84 15.44 5.60
CA ASN A 182 7.93 16.85 5.26
C ASN A 182 8.06 17.69 6.53
N ASN A 183 8.37 18.97 6.38
CA ASN A 183 8.67 19.91 7.48
C ASN A 183 7.55 20.06 8.54
N ALA A 184 6.38 19.46 8.34
CA ALA A 184 5.27 19.42 9.30
C ALA A 184 5.29 18.17 10.21
N THR A 185 6.28 17.29 10.03
CA THR A 185 6.42 16.06 10.81
C THR A 185 6.98 16.39 12.20
N ARG A 186 6.16 16.26 13.25
CA ARG A 186 6.64 16.33 14.63
C ARG A 186 7.33 15.02 14.98
N ASN A 187 8.65 15.01 14.84
CA ASN A 187 9.54 13.93 15.25
C ASN A 187 9.40 13.64 16.75
N LEU A 188 9.12 12.39 17.09
CA LEU A 188 9.50 11.79 18.36
C LEU A 188 10.32 10.56 17.97
N GLU A 189 11.61 10.61 18.33
CA GLU A 189 12.60 9.53 18.40
C GLU A 189 12.09 8.14 17.97
N ASN A 190 12.73 7.52 16.96
CA ASN A 190 13.11 6.09 16.93
C ASN A 190 13.67 5.69 15.55
N MET A 191 14.89 6.15 15.21
CA MET A 191 15.66 5.60 14.07
C MET A 191 15.80 4.07 14.16
N ASP A 192 15.83 3.53 15.38
CA ASP A 192 15.99 2.09 15.65
C ASP A 192 14.90 1.21 15.03
N TYR A 193 13.65 1.67 14.94
CA TYR A 193 12.55 0.83 14.44
C TYR A 193 12.51 0.71 12.92
N GLN A 194 12.88 1.76 12.18
CA GLN A 194 12.95 1.69 10.73
C GLN A 194 14.13 0.85 10.25
N ASP A 195 15.26 0.95 10.95
CA ASP A 195 16.43 0.12 10.69
C ASP A 195 16.10 -1.35 11.00
N PHE A 196 15.48 -1.61 12.16
CA PHE A 196 15.02 -2.96 12.51
C PHE A 196 14.00 -3.53 11.51
N TYR A 197 13.01 -2.73 11.07
CA TYR A 197 12.09 -3.13 10.01
C TYR A 197 12.84 -3.50 8.73
N THR A 198 13.83 -2.71 8.33
CA THR A 198 14.64 -2.95 7.12
C THR A 198 15.45 -4.25 7.24
N ASP A 199 15.98 -4.54 8.43
CA ASP A 199 16.69 -5.79 8.72
C ASP A 199 15.75 -7.01 8.67
N LEU A 200 14.56 -6.91 9.26
CA LEU A 200 13.53 -7.95 9.15
C LEU A 200 13.15 -8.17 7.69
N TYR A 201 12.96 -7.08 6.95
CA TYR A 201 12.57 -7.13 5.56
C TYR A 201 13.60 -7.89 4.70
N ALA A 202 14.89 -7.60 4.87
CA ALA A 202 15.97 -8.31 4.19
C ALA A 202 15.97 -9.81 4.53
N LYS A 203 15.76 -10.18 5.80
CA LYS A 203 15.67 -11.59 6.23
C LYS A 203 14.47 -12.31 5.61
N ILE A 204 13.31 -11.63 5.55
CA ILE A 204 12.08 -12.18 4.96
C ILE A 204 12.27 -12.41 3.46
N LEU A 205 12.84 -11.46 2.72
CA LEU A 205 13.13 -11.64 1.30
C LEU A 205 14.05 -12.85 1.07
N HIS A 206 15.18 -12.91 1.79
CA HIS A 206 16.12 -14.02 1.66
C HIS A 206 15.49 -15.38 1.99
N LYS A 207 14.69 -15.45 3.07
CA LYS A 207 13.97 -16.68 3.45
C LYS A 207 13.01 -17.14 2.35
N ASN A 208 12.25 -16.22 1.75
CA ASN A 208 11.26 -16.55 0.73
C ASN A 208 11.89 -16.86 -0.63
N GLU A 209 13.02 -16.24 -0.98
CA GLU A 209 13.81 -16.61 -2.15
C GLU A 209 14.31 -18.07 -2.04
N ALA A 210 14.80 -18.46 -0.85
CA ALA A 210 15.26 -19.83 -0.61
C ALA A 210 14.13 -20.88 -0.70
N LEU A 211 12.89 -20.52 -0.35
CA LEU A 211 11.72 -21.40 -0.48
C LEU A 211 11.21 -21.56 -1.92
N GLN A 212 11.64 -20.69 -2.83
CA GLN A 212 11.26 -20.71 -4.25
C GLN A 212 12.29 -21.44 -5.13
N GLN A 213 13.42 -21.89 -4.58
CA GLN A 213 14.40 -22.68 -5.32
C GLN A 213 13.98 -24.17 -5.31
N PRO A 214 13.98 -24.83 -6.48
CA PRO A 214 13.52 -26.22 -6.65
C PRO A 214 14.44 -27.26 -6.00
#